data_AF-A0A392QU59-F1
#
_entry.id   AF-A0A392QU59-F1
#
_cell.length_a   1.000
_cell.length_b   1.000
_cell.length_c   1.000
_cell.angle_alpha   90.00
_cell.angle_beta   90.00
_cell.angle_gamma   90.00
#
_symmetry.space_group_name_H-M   'P 1'
#
loop_
_entity.id
_entity.type
_entity.pdbx_description
1 polymer ?
#
loop_
_entity_poly.entity_id
_entity_poly.type
_entity_poly.pdbx_seq_one_letter_code
_entity_poly.pdbx_strand_id
1 'polypeptide(L)'
;VVGPDGVPIEDDYSFILFYWNEEHYEIPSSEFTYKRGELTAEEAEDYDRLVAFVGAFPANLLEDSEGNPLLDDNGQQKTSAKLVDTKRLLGCKTPEEVESFWRDMTSVQARLRAAKNAKKKTFETVSAGTPSG
;
A
#
# COMPACT_ATOMS: atom_id res chain seq x y z
N VAL A 1 -23.69 34.08 5.92
CA VAL A 1 -24.81 34.92 6.49
C VAL A 1 -24.20 36.12 7.23
N VAL A 2 -24.86 37.26 7.42
CA VAL A 2 -24.31 38.36 8.25
C VAL A 2 -25.00 38.32 9.61
N GLY A 3 -24.23 38.27 10.69
CA GLY A 3 -24.75 38.21 12.05
C GLY A 3 -25.43 39.53 12.46
N PRO A 4 -26.21 39.53 13.56
CA PRO A 4 -26.85 40.74 14.08
C PRO A 4 -25.86 41.84 14.53
N ASP A 5 -24.58 41.52 14.61
CA ASP A 5 -23.43 42.39 14.88
C ASP A 5 -22.76 42.95 13.60
N GLY A 6 -23.28 42.61 12.41
CA GLY A 6 -22.76 43.11 11.13
C GLY A 6 -21.48 42.42 10.66
N VAL A 7 -21.01 41.40 11.38
CA VAL A 7 -19.83 40.62 11.00
C VAL A 7 -20.27 39.53 10.01
N PRO A 8 -19.56 39.33 8.88
CA PRO A 8 -19.79 38.19 8.00
C PRO A 8 -19.53 36.90 8.79
N ILE A 9 -20.56 36.08 8.96
CA ILE A 9 -20.41 34.73 9.50
C ILE A 9 -19.66 33.94 8.44
N GLU A 10 -18.42 33.58 8.76
CA GLU A 10 -17.61 32.64 8.02
C GLU A 10 -18.25 31.26 8.21
N ASP A 11 -19.14 30.88 7.29
CA ASP A 11 -19.74 29.55 7.25
C ASP A 11 -18.64 28.55 6.83
N ASP A 12 -17.98 27.95 7.82
CA ASP A 12 -16.99 26.89 7.61
C ASP A 12 -17.74 25.61 7.20
N TYR A 13 -17.86 25.39 5.89
CA TYR A 13 -18.65 24.30 5.34
C TYR A 13 -18.05 22.93 5.66
N SER A 14 -18.93 22.01 6.07
CA SER A 14 -18.82 20.55 6.08
C SER A 14 -18.01 19.91 7.21
N PHE A 15 -18.61 19.87 8.40
CA PHE A 15 -18.36 18.77 9.34
C PHE A 15 -18.94 17.48 8.75
N ILE A 16 -18.09 16.63 8.17
CA ILE A 16 -18.48 15.24 7.91
C ILE A 16 -18.58 14.57 9.29
N LEU A 17 -19.76 14.65 9.92
CA LEU A 17 -20.05 13.95 11.16
C LEU A 17 -20.23 12.46 10.83
N PHE A 18 -19.12 11.74 10.67
CA PHE A 18 -19.12 10.30 10.91
C PHE A 18 -19.31 10.08 12.41
N TYR A 19 -20.54 10.24 12.90
CA TYR A 19 -20.89 9.90 14.27
C TYR A 19 -21.19 8.40 14.32
N TRP A 20 -20.13 7.60 14.49
CA TRP A 20 -20.26 6.19 14.78
C TRP A 20 -20.85 6.07 16.20
N ASN A 21 -22.12 5.68 16.31
CA ASN A 21 -22.73 5.36 17.60
C ASN A 21 -22.36 3.92 18.02
N GLU A 22 -22.62 3.55 19.27
CA GLU A 22 -22.35 2.20 19.78
C GLU A 22 -23.03 1.12 18.93
N GLU A 23 -24.25 1.39 18.44
CA GLU A 23 -24.98 0.51 17.53
C GLU A 23 -24.21 0.17 16.25
N HIS A 24 -23.40 1.09 15.70
CA HIS A 24 -22.56 0.79 14.52
C HIS A 24 -21.51 -0.30 14.80
N TYR A 25 -21.05 -0.44 16.04
CA TYR A 25 -20.09 -1.48 16.44
C TYR A 25 -20.79 -2.80 16.78
N GLU A 26 -22.10 -2.76 17.03
CA GLU A 26 -22.92 -3.94 17.30
C GLU A 26 -23.39 -4.64 16.01
N ILE A 27 -23.26 -3.99 14.85
CA ILE A 27 -23.58 -4.61 13.55
C ILE A 27 -22.64 -5.82 13.34
N PRO A 28 -23.17 -7.04 13.26
CA PRO A 28 -22.34 -8.22 13.11
C PRO A 28 -21.61 -8.18 11.78
N SER A 29 -20.35 -8.62 11.76
CA SER A 29 -19.54 -8.67 10.52
C SER A 29 -20.23 -9.39 9.35
N SER A 30 -21.17 -10.30 9.65
CA SER A 30 -22.00 -10.98 8.65
C SER A 30 -22.81 -10.04 7.75
N GLU A 31 -23.25 -8.90 8.27
CA GLU A 31 -23.99 -7.87 7.51
C GLU A 31 -23.13 -7.18 6.44
N PHE A 32 -21.80 -7.28 6.58
CA PHE A 32 -20.83 -6.72 5.63
C PHE A 32 -20.16 -7.80 4.77
N THR A 33 -20.47 -9.08 5.00
CA THR A 33 -19.90 -10.19 4.23
C THR A 33 -20.97 -10.84 3.36
N TYR A 34 -20.89 -10.59 2.06
CA TYR A 34 -21.78 -11.19 1.07
C TYR A 34 -21.16 -12.45 0.47
N LYS A 35 -21.96 -13.51 0.32
CA LYS A 35 -21.55 -14.67 -0.48
C LYS A 35 -21.68 -14.32 -1.95
N ARG A 36 -20.79 -14.87 -2.79
CA ARG A 36 -20.85 -14.63 -4.25
C ARG A 36 -22.20 -14.97 -4.87
N GLY A 37 -22.92 -15.96 -4.33
CA GLY A 37 -24.26 -16.35 -4.81
C GLY A 37 -25.39 -15.40 -4.41
N GLU A 38 -25.13 -14.45 -3.50
CA GLU A 38 -26.08 -13.40 -3.08
C GLU A 38 -25.89 -12.11 -3.88
N LEU A 39 -24.80 -12.01 -4.64
CA LEU A 39 -24.53 -10.89 -5.53
C LEU A 39 -25.42 -10.99 -6.78
N THR A 40 -25.93 -9.85 -7.22
CA THR A 40 -26.48 -9.71 -8.57
C THR A 40 -25.39 -9.99 -9.62
N ALA A 41 -25.80 -10.25 -10.87
CA ALA A 41 -24.85 -10.47 -11.96
C ALA A 41 -23.90 -9.28 -12.15
N GLU A 42 -24.41 -8.05 -12.03
CA GLU A 42 -23.62 -6.82 -12.14
C GLU A 42 -22.60 -6.70 -10.99
N GLU A 43 -23.02 -6.93 -9.75
CA GLU A 43 -22.12 -6.87 -8.58
C GLU A 43 -21.04 -7.96 -8.63
N ALA A 44 -21.37 -9.16 -9.11
CA ALA A 44 -20.40 -10.23 -9.31
C ALA A 44 -19.36 -9.86 -10.38
N GLU A 45 -19.79 -9.24 -11.48
CA GLU A 45 -18.89 -8.72 -12.51
C GLU A 45 -17.99 -7.60 -11.96
N ASP A 46 -18.53 -6.66 -11.18
CA ASP A 46 -17.74 -5.62 -10.53
C ASP A 46 -16.72 -6.19 -9.55
N TYR A 47 -17.12 -7.18 -8.76
CA TYR A 47 -16.20 -7.89 -7.89
C TYR A 47 -15.08 -8.58 -8.67
N ASP A 48 -15.40 -9.21 -9.81
CA ASP A 48 -14.40 -9.83 -10.67
C ASP A 48 -13.43 -8.79 -11.28
N ARG A 49 -13.94 -7.60 -11.66
CA ARG A 49 -13.09 -6.48 -12.09
C ARG A 49 -12.11 -6.07 -10.99
N LEU A 50 -12.57 -5.99 -9.74
CA LEU A 50 -11.72 -5.67 -8.60
C LEU A 50 -10.67 -6.76 -8.34
N VAL A 51 -11.08 -8.03 -8.36
CA VAL A 51 -10.16 -9.16 -8.19
C VAL A 51 -9.09 -9.17 -9.28
N ALA A 52 -9.48 -8.95 -10.54
CA ALA A 52 -8.53 -8.85 -11.65
C ALA A 52 -7.57 -7.66 -11.50
N PHE A 53 -8.08 -6.50 -11.07
CA PHE A 53 -7.27 -5.31 -10.80
C PHE A 53 -6.23 -5.56 -9.71
N VAL A 54 -6.63 -6.14 -8.58
CA VAL A 54 -5.71 -6.49 -7.47
C VAL A 54 -4.74 -7.59 -7.90
N GLY A 55 -5.20 -8.58 -8.68
CA GLY A 55 -4.37 -9.65 -9.21
C GLY A 55 -3.30 -9.18 -10.19
N ALA A 56 -3.50 -8.04 -10.85
CA ALA A 56 -2.50 -7.40 -11.71
C ALA A 56 -1.37 -6.71 -10.92
N PHE A 57 -1.48 -6.59 -9.59
CA PHE A 57 -0.44 -5.96 -8.78
C PHE A 57 0.82 -6.83 -8.76
N PRO A 58 2.01 -6.24 -8.91
CA PRO A 58 3.24 -7.00 -8.92
C PRO A 58 3.45 -7.69 -7.56
N ALA A 59 3.73 -8.99 -7.61
CA ALA A 59 4.08 -9.76 -6.42
C ALA A 59 5.35 -9.16 -5.79
N ASN A 60 5.32 -8.97 -4.47
CA ASN A 60 6.51 -8.54 -3.74
C ASN A 60 7.34 -9.77 -3.39
N LEU A 61 8.27 -10.07 -4.30
CA LEU A 61 9.18 -11.18 -4.22
C LEU A 61 10.27 -10.91 -3.17
N LEU A 62 10.44 -11.84 -2.25
CA LEU A 62 11.49 -11.77 -1.24
C LEU A 62 12.82 -12.18 -1.84
N GLU A 63 13.83 -11.39 -1.49
CA GLU A 63 15.20 -11.55 -1.94
C GLU A 63 16.14 -11.24 -0.76
N ASP A 64 17.33 -11.83 -0.76
CA ASP A 64 18.35 -11.55 0.24
C ASP A 64 19.03 -10.19 0.03
N SER A 65 20.09 -9.89 0.80
CA SER A 65 20.84 -8.63 0.65
C SER A 65 21.58 -8.52 -0.70
N GLU A 66 21.88 -9.63 -1.35
CA GLU A 66 22.61 -9.70 -2.62
C GLU A 66 21.70 -9.66 -3.84
N GLY A 67 20.39 -9.86 -3.65
CA GLY A 67 19.41 -9.89 -4.73
C GLY A 67 18.99 -11.30 -5.14
N ASN A 68 19.38 -12.33 -4.40
CA ASN A 68 18.99 -13.70 -4.72
C ASN A 68 17.57 -13.98 -4.20
N PRO A 69 16.71 -14.69 -4.96
CA PRO A 69 15.39 -15.13 -4.52
C PRO A 69 15.45 -15.93 -3.21
N LEU A 70 14.62 -15.56 -2.22
CA LEU A 70 14.41 -16.40 -1.05
C LEU A 70 13.31 -17.41 -1.37
N LEU A 71 13.63 -18.70 -1.35
CA LEU A 71 12.69 -19.78 -1.65
C LEU A 71 12.03 -20.32 -0.38
N ASP A 72 10.80 -20.80 -0.50
CA ASP A 72 10.10 -21.57 0.53
C ASP A 72 10.47 -23.06 0.48
N ASP A 73 9.86 -23.84 1.36
CA ASP A 73 10.09 -25.30 1.48
C ASP A 73 9.65 -26.07 0.23
N ASN A 74 8.82 -25.45 -0.63
CA ASN A 74 8.36 -25.99 -1.91
C ASN A 74 9.24 -25.53 -3.09
N GLY A 75 10.28 -24.74 -2.83
CA GLY A 75 11.16 -24.17 -3.85
C GLY A 75 10.54 -23.00 -4.61
N GLN A 76 9.40 -22.46 -4.18
CA GLN A 76 8.78 -21.27 -4.76
C GLN A 76 9.36 -20.00 -4.12
N GLN A 77 9.46 -18.92 -4.88
CA GLN A 77 9.97 -17.66 -4.32
C GLN A 77 8.97 -17.11 -3.29
N LYS A 78 9.47 -16.90 -2.07
CA LYS A 78 8.68 -16.34 -0.97
C LYS A 78 8.20 -14.94 -1.35
N THR A 79 7.00 -14.60 -0.92
CA THR A 79 6.47 -13.25 -1.02
C THR A 79 6.32 -12.64 0.37
N SER A 80 6.32 -11.32 0.46
CA SER A 80 5.97 -10.62 1.70
C SER A 80 5.01 -9.47 1.45
N ALA A 81 4.24 -9.08 2.46
CA ALA A 81 3.52 -7.82 2.42
C ALA A 81 4.49 -6.65 2.14
N LYS A 82 4.09 -5.75 1.24
CA LYS A 82 4.81 -4.50 0.94
C LYS A 82 3.94 -3.34 1.40
N LEU A 83 4.55 -2.34 2.02
CA LEU A 83 3.86 -1.06 2.24
C LEU A 83 3.67 -0.38 0.89
N VAL A 84 2.41 -0.04 0.58
CA VAL A 84 2.01 0.64 -0.65
C VAL A 84 1.50 2.03 -0.28
N ASP A 85 1.93 3.05 -1.02
CA ASP A 85 1.31 4.38 -0.93
C ASP A 85 -0.07 4.33 -1.60
N THR A 86 -1.06 3.93 -0.82
CA THR A 86 -2.44 3.77 -1.26
C THR A 86 -3.05 5.08 -1.71
N LYS A 87 -2.66 6.22 -1.11
CA LYS A 87 -3.16 7.53 -1.52
C LYS A 87 -2.72 7.86 -2.95
N ARG A 88 -1.45 7.61 -3.28
CA ARG A 88 -0.93 7.84 -4.63
C ARG A 88 -1.49 6.84 -5.63
N LEU A 89 -1.62 5.57 -5.25
CA LEU A 89 -2.22 4.53 -6.09
C LEU A 89 -3.69 4.84 -6.42
N LEU A 90 -4.50 5.27 -5.44
CA LEU A 90 -5.89 5.68 -5.65
C LEU A 90 -6.01 7.00 -6.42
N GLY A 91 -4.94 7.80 -6.49
CA GLY A 91 -4.87 9.01 -7.30
C GLY A 91 -4.61 8.75 -8.78
N CYS A 92 -4.20 7.53 -9.17
CA CYS A 92 -4.00 7.15 -10.56
C CYS A 92 -5.34 7.07 -11.30
N LYS A 93 -5.43 7.73 -12.45
CA LYS A 93 -6.64 7.77 -13.29
C LYS A 93 -6.54 6.90 -14.53
N THR A 94 -5.32 6.53 -14.93
CA THR A 94 -5.09 5.69 -16.11
C THR A 94 -4.23 4.47 -15.79
N PRO A 95 -4.34 3.38 -16.58
CA PRO A 95 -3.49 2.21 -16.42
C PRO A 95 -1.98 2.54 -16.50
N GLU A 96 -1.59 3.49 -17.35
CA GLU A 96 -0.19 3.89 -17.50
C GLU A 96 0.37 4.56 -16.24
N GLU A 97 -0.47 5.34 -15.54
CA GLU A 97 -0.12 5.95 -14.25
C GLU A 97 0.06 4.87 -13.17
N VAL A 98 -0.80 3.85 -13.15
CA VAL A 98 -0.69 2.70 -12.24
C VAL A 98 0.60 1.93 -12.52
N GLU A 99 0.92 1.65 -13.78
CA GLU A 99 2.18 1.00 -14.13
C GLU A 99 3.41 1.83 -13.72
N SER A 100 3.37 3.14 -13.98
CA SER A 100 4.43 4.07 -13.60
C SER A 100 4.65 4.08 -12.09
N PHE A 101 3.56 4.08 -11.31
CA PHE A 101 3.60 3.97 -9.85
C PHE A 101 4.33 2.70 -9.39
N TRP A 102 4.00 1.54 -9.98
CA TRP A 102 4.65 0.28 -9.62
C TRP A 102 6.12 0.22 -10.02
N ARG A 103 6.48 0.79 -11.18
CA ARG A 103 7.88 0.94 -11.62
C ARG A 103 8.68 1.79 -10.63
N ASP A 104 8.14 2.94 -10.22
CA ASP A 104 8.78 3.83 -9.24
C ASP A 104 8.95 3.14 -7.88
N MET A 105 7.91 2.46 -7.38
CA MET A 105 7.94 1.68 -6.14
C MET A 105 8.98 0.55 -6.14
N THR A 106 9.30 -0.01 -7.30
CA THR A 106 10.33 -1.05 -7.46
C THR A 106 11.72 -0.43 -7.52
N SER A 107 11.85 0.71 -8.22
CA SER A 107 13.10 1.49 -8.29
C SER A 107 13.54 2.02 -6.92
N VAL A 108 12.61 2.56 -6.11
CA VAL A 108 12.90 3.04 -4.76
C VAL A 108 13.44 1.90 -3.88
N GLN A 109 12.86 0.70 -3.97
CA GLN A 109 13.37 -0.46 -3.25
C GLN A 109 14.79 -0.85 -3.70
N ALA A 110 15.05 -0.88 -5.00
CA ALA A 110 16.38 -1.16 -5.54
C ALA A 110 17.42 -0.14 -5.04
N ARG A 111 17.07 1.15 -5.03
CA ARG A 111 17.92 2.22 -4.50
C ARG A 111 18.17 2.08 -2.99
N LEU A 112 17.15 1.72 -2.22
CA LEU A 112 17.29 1.48 -0.78
C LEU A 112 18.22 0.28 -0.50
N ARG A 113 18.13 -0.81 -1.29
CA ARG A 113 19.07 -1.94 -1.21
C ARG A 113 20.50 -1.46 -1.50
N ALA A 114 20.72 -0.77 -2.62
CA ALA A 114 22.05 -0.30 -3.00
C ALA A 114 22.69 0.55 -1.90
N ALA A 115 21.91 1.44 -1.27
CA ALA A 115 22.38 2.27 -0.16
C ALA A 115 22.72 1.44 1.10
N LYS A 116 21.91 0.42 1.46
CA LYS A 116 22.22 -0.48 2.59
C LYS A 116 23.49 -1.29 2.34
N ASN A 117 23.66 -1.82 1.14
CA ASN A 117 24.85 -2.60 0.77
C ASN A 117 26.12 -1.74 0.72
N ALA A 118 26.02 -0.50 0.24
CA ALA A 118 27.13 0.45 0.29
C ALA A 118 27.56 0.72 1.74
N LYS A 119 26.62 0.95 2.67
CA LYS A 119 26.93 1.16 4.09
C LYS A 119 27.58 -0.07 4.75
N LYS A 120 27.11 -1.29 4.43
CA LYS A 120 27.73 -2.55 4.92
C LYS A 120 29.18 -2.68 4.45
N LYS A 121 29.44 -2.48 3.15
CA LYS A 121 30.82 -2.51 2.59
C LYS A 121 31.74 -1.47 3.21
N THR A 122 31.25 -0.24 3.44
CA THR A 122 32.04 0.81 4.11
C THR A 122 32.39 0.43 5.55
N PHE A 123 31.47 -0.19 6.29
CA PHE A 123 31.71 -0.63 7.68
C PHE A 123 32.70 -1.80 7.76
N GLU A 124 32.58 -2.79 6.87
CA GLU A 124 33.50 -3.93 6.80
C GLU A 124 34.93 -3.50 6.42
N THR A 125 35.06 -2.50 5.54
CA THR A 125 36.37 -1.94 5.15
C THR A 125 37.03 -1.18 6.29
N VAL A 126 36.26 -0.45 7.10
CA VAL A 126 36.77 0.28 8.27
C VAL A 126 37.15 -0.66 9.41
N SER A 127 36.43 -1.78 9.60
CA SER A 127 36.77 -2.79 10.61
C SER A 127 37.99 -3.63 10.25
N ALA A 128 38.29 -3.84 8.96
CA ALA A 128 39.47 -4.56 8.51
C ALA A 128 40.76 -3.70 8.55
N GLY A 129 40.62 -2.38 8.71
CA GLY A 129 41.71 -1.41 8.76
C GLY A 129 42.14 -1.03 10.18
N THR A 130 42.48 -1.99 11.05
CA THR A 130 43.37 -1.70 12.19
C THR A 130 44.72 -2.36 11.91
N PRO A 131 45.73 -1.62 11.41
CA PRO A 131 47.09 -2.13 11.39
C PRO A 131 47.62 -2.13 12.81
N SER A 132 47.89 -3.31 13.36
CA SER A 132 48.79 -3.45 14.51
C SER A 132 50.20 -3.14 14.03
N GLY A 133 50.64 -1.90 14.22
CA GLY A 133 52.01 -1.44 14.06
C GLY A 133 52.48 -0.75 15.32
#